data_AF-A0A1A7Q5N5-F1
#
_entry.id   AF-A0A1A7Q5N5-F1
#
_cell.length_a   1.000
_cell.length_b   1.000
_cell.length_c   1.000
_cell.angle_alpha   90.00
_cell.angle_beta   90.00
_cell.angle_gamma   90.00
#
_symmetry.space_group_name_H-M   'P 1'
#
loop_
_entity.id
_entity.type
_entity.pdbx_description
1 polymer ?
#
loop_
_entity_poly.entity_id
_entity_poly.type
_entity_poly.pdbx_seq_one_letter_code
_entity_poly.pdbx_strand_id
1 'polypeptide(L)'
;MEFSVKNGSIEKQRTACLVVGVFEPRRLSSSAEQLDIISEGYISALLRRGDIEGKVGQTLLLHHVPNISADRILLVGCGKERELNDRQYKQIIQQTVKVLNDTGSMEAVCYLTGLHIKGRNTYWNVRFAVEAAQETLYSFNDFKSIKSETRRELRKIVFNVPSRRELPLAEGAIQHAVAISAGIKATKDLANTPPNICTPRHLADKAIELAQSYSSIQSHVVDEQQMEKLGMKSYLAVSQGARNEAFMSIIEFKNNPDPNAKPIVLVGKGLTFDSGGISIKPAAGMDEMKYDMCGAATVYGAMKAVAELNLPLNIIGVLAGCENMPGGNAYRPGDILTTMSGLTVEVLNTDAEGRLVLCDALTYVERFEPETVIDIATLTGACVVALGSVNSGLFSPVNTLANELQNAADLSTDKAWRLPMNDEYNELLKSNFADLANVGGRWGGAVTAACFLANFTKKYNWAHLDIAGTAWQQGANKGATGRPVSLLVQFLLNRADIKFE
;
A
#
# COMPACT_ATOMS: atom_id res chain seq x y z
N MET A 1 16.26 0.27 9.75
CA MET A 1 17.03 1.49 9.45
C MET A 1 16.37 2.66 10.13
N GLU A 2 17.14 3.52 10.77
CA GLU A 2 16.70 4.75 11.43
C GLU A 2 16.76 5.94 10.45
N PHE A 3 15.87 6.90 10.65
CA PHE A 3 15.88 8.17 9.92
C PHE A 3 15.84 9.32 10.90
N SER A 4 16.54 10.40 10.57
CA SER A 4 16.42 11.67 11.29
C SER A 4 16.62 12.83 10.33
N VAL A 5 16.18 14.02 10.71
CA VAL A 5 16.45 15.24 9.93
C VAL A 5 17.42 16.16 10.66
N LYS A 6 18.14 16.98 9.89
CA LYS A 6 18.94 18.08 10.43
C LYS A 6 18.99 19.25 9.47
N ASN A 7 19.34 20.40 9.98
CA ASN A 7 19.81 21.54 9.19
C ASN A 7 21.25 21.80 9.60
N GLY A 8 22.19 21.38 8.77
CA GLY A 8 23.61 21.46 9.08
C GLY A 8 24.42 21.85 7.85
N SER A 9 25.42 22.70 8.06
CA SER A 9 26.36 23.06 7.00
C SER A 9 27.14 21.81 6.56
N ILE A 10 27.37 21.69 5.26
CA ILE A 10 27.90 20.47 4.67
C ILE A 10 29.37 20.25 5.05
N GLU A 11 30.12 21.31 5.32
CA GLU A 11 31.52 21.23 5.74
C GLU A 11 31.73 20.62 7.14
N LYS A 12 30.70 20.67 7.99
CA LYS A 12 30.79 20.19 9.38
C LYS A 12 30.34 18.73 9.54
N GLN A 13 29.94 18.07 8.46
CA GLN A 13 29.41 16.71 8.54
C GLN A 13 30.53 15.69 8.69
N ARG A 14 30.59 15.06 9.86
CA ARG A 14 31.40 13.86 10.11
C ARG A 14 30.49 12.65 9.97
N THR A 15 30.58 11.94 8.86
CA THR A 15 29.74 10.78 8.55
C THR A 15 30.45 9.81 7.60
N ALA A 16 30.01 8.56 7.56
CA ALA A 16 30.61 7.55 6.69
C ALA A 16 30.35 7.81 5.18
N CYS A 17 29.27 8.53 4.84
CA CYS A 17 29.01 8.97 3.46
C CYS A 17 28.13 10.23 3.39
N LEU A 18 28.57 11.24 2.63
CA LEU A 18 27.74 12.37 2.23
C LEU A 18 27.10 12.10 0.86
N VAL A 19 25.81 12.39 0.70
CA VAL A 19 25.10 12.25 -0.57
C VAL A 19 24.65 13.60 -1.10
N VAL A 20 25.04 13.94 -2.32
CA VAL A 20 24.69 15.20 -3.00
C VAL A 20 24.32 14.97 -4.47
N GLY A 21 23.64 15.94 -5.07
CA GLY A 21 23.10 15.83 -6.44
C GLY A 21 24.01 16.42 -7.52
N VAL A 22 23.86 15.89 -8.74
CA VAL A 22 24.44 16.46 -9.97
C VAL A 22 23.33 16.50 -11.03
N PHE A 23 23.08 17.67 -11.61
CA PHE A 23 22.13 17.87 -12.68
C PHE A 23 22.79 17.80 -14.06
N GLU A 24 21.97 17.55 -15.08
CA GLU A 24 22.39 17.62 -16.48
C GLU A 24 22.52 19.06 -16.98
N PRO A 25 23.51 19.35 -17.86
CA PRO A 25 24.73 18.57 -18.09
C PRO A 25 25.80 18.95 -17.05
N ARG A 26 26.30 17.98 -16.27
CA ARG A 26 27.48 18.12 -15.38
C ARG A 26 27.45 19.36 -14.48
N ARG A 27 26.29 19.67 -13.90
CA ARG A 27 26.10 20.83 -13.04
C ARG A 27 25.88 20.39 -11.60
N LEU A 28 26.70 20.88 -10.68
CA LEU A 28 26.59 20.56 -9.27
C LEU A 28 25.26 21.09 -8.69
N SER A 29 24.65 20.36 -7.76
CA SER A 29 23.60 20.93 -6.90
C SER A 29 24.19 21.95 -5.93
N SER A 30 23.39 22.85 -5.35
CA SER A 30 23.91 23.85 -4.39
C SER A 30 24.68 23.25 -3.22
N SER A 31 24.27 22.07 -2.73
CA SER A 31 25.03 21.32 -1.72
C SER A 31 26.36 20.76 -2.26
N ALA A 32 26.40 20.30 -3.50
CA ALA A 32 27.62 19.80 -4.12
C ALA A 32 28.59 20.93 -4.50
N GLU A 33 28.10 22.13 -4.84
CA GLU A 33 28.92 23.34 -5.05
C GLU A 33 29.66 23.74 -3.77
N GLN A 34 28.98 23.71 -2.62
CA GLN A 34 29.61 23.98 -1.32
C GLN A 34 30.74 22.97 -1.02
N LEU A 35 30.53 21.68 -1.32
CA LEU A 35 31.57 20.67 -1.21
C LEU A 35 32.74 20.92 -2.17
N ASP A 36 32.45 21.32 -3.41
CA ASP A 36 33.48 21.57 -4.42
C ASP A 36 34.42 22.70 -4.00
N ILE A 37 33.88 23.78 -3.40
CA ILE A 37 34.66 24.90 -2.85
C ILE A 37 35.65 24.41 -1.79
N ILE A 38 35.19 23.58 -0.85
CA ILE A 38 36.05 23.07 0.25
C ILE A 38 37.12 22.13 -0.31
N SER A 39 36.75 21.30 -1.28
CA SER A 39 37.66 20.37 -1.95
C SER A 39 38.54 21.02 -3.03
N GLU A 40 38.56 22.35 -3.10
CA GLU A 40 39.39 23.13 -4.04
C GLU A 40 39.16 22.76 -5.52
N GLY A 41 37.90 22.53 -5.92
CA GLY A 41 37.53 22.23 -7.30
C GLY A 41 37.74 20.77 -7.72
N TYR A 42 38.03 19.87 -6.76
CA TYR A 42 38.23 18.45 -7.02
C TYR A 42 37.01 17.82 -7.70
N ILE A 43 35.80 18.11 -7.23
CA ILE A 43 34.56 17.52 -7.73
C ILE A 43 34.27 18.04 -9.14
N SER A 44 34.35 19.35 -9.36
CA SER A 44 34.11 19.92 -10.69
C SER A 44 35.16 19.50 -11.72
N ALA A 45 36.40 19.18 -11.31
CA ALA A 45 37.41 18.61 -12.20
C ALA A 45 37.00 17.22 -12.74
N LEU A 46 36.40 16.37 -11.90
CA LEU A 46 35.87 15.05 -12.33
C LEU A 46 34.68 15.22 -13.29
N LEU A 47 33.78 16.16 -13.00
CA LEU A 47 32.65 16.46 -13.89
C LEU A 47 33.14 16.95 -15.26
N ARG A 48 34.14 17.83 -15.32
CA ARG A 48 34.74 18.29 -16.59
C ARG A 48 35.34 17.13 -17.41
N ARG A 49 35.88 16.10 -16.76
CA ARG A 49 36.40 14.89 -17.42
C ARG A 49 35.29 13.95 -17.93
N GLY A 50 34.07 14.12 -17.45
CA GLY A 50 32.90 13.34 -17.87
C GLY A 50 32.63 12.11 -17.02
N ASP A 51 33.16 12.07 -15.80
CA ASP A 51 32.98 10.92 -14.89
C ASP A 51 31.53 10.74 -14.43
N ILE A 52 30.74 11.83 -14.46
CA ILE A 52 29.29 11.81 -14.23
C ILE A 52 28.60 12.90 -15.05
N GLU A 53 27.55 12.55 -15.80
CA GLU A 53 26.80 13.50 -16.66
C GLU A 53 25.67 14.18 -15.90
N GLY A 54 25.13 13.51 -14.86
CA GLY A 54 24.01 14.00 -14.06
C GLY A 54 22.66 13.37 -14.43
N LYS A 55 22.64 12.36 -15.31
CA LYS A 55 21.42 11.63 -15.68
C LYS A 55 20.78 10.95 -14.48
N VAL A 56 19.44 10.87 -14.46
CA VAL A 56 18.67 10.26 -13.36
C VAL A 56 19.20 8.87 -13.01
N GLY A 57 19.62 8.69 -11.75
CA GLY A 57 20.13 7.42 -11.22
C GLY A 57 21.58 7.09 -11.58
N GLN A 58 22.29 7.95 -12.32
CA GLN A 58 23.74 7.83 -12.44
C GLN A 58 24.38 8.08 -11.07
N THR A 59 25.45 7.37 -10.73
CA THR A 59 26.15 7.59 -9.45
C THR A 59 27.66 7.61 -9.64
N LEU A 60 28.35 8.38 -8.80
CA LEU A 60 29.80 8.40 -8.71
C LEU A 60 30.20 8.45 -7.23
N LEU A 61 30.84 7.38 -6.75
CA LEU A 61 31.31 7.27 -5.37
C LEU A 61 32.77 7.73 -5.29
N LEU A 62 33.01 8.74 -4.46
CA LEU A 62 34.33 9.31 -4.21
C LEU A 62 34.82 8.91 -2.82
N HIS A 63 36.12 8.66 -2.72
CA HIS A 63 36.80 8.30 -1.48
C HIS A 63 37.89 9.34 -1.18
N HIS A 64 38.09 9.65 0.10
CA HIS A 64 39.18 10.53 0.55
C HIS A 64 39.27 11.86 -0.22
N VAL A 65 38.13 12.51 -0.40
CA VAL A 65 38.07 13.81 -1.09
C VAL A 65 38.84 14.86 -0.27
N PRO A 66 39.74 15.66 -0.90
CA PRO A 66 40.54 16.65 -0.18
C PRO A 66 39.70 17.59 0.69
N ASN A 67 40.19 17.89 1.89
CA ASN A 67 39.60 18.84 2.85
C ASN A 67 38.18 18.51 3.34
N ILE A 68 37.62 17.34 3.01
CA ILE A 68 36.29 16.90 3.45
C ILE A 68 36.43 15.91 4.62
N SER A 69 35.61 16.10 5.67
CA SER A 69 35.65 15.25 6.88
C SER A 69 34.92 13.91 6.75
N ALA A 70 34.09 13.73 5.72
CA ALA A 70 33.38 12.48 5.48
C ALA A 70 34.26 11.47 4.74
N ASP A 71 34.14 10.18 5.07
CA ASP A 71 34.96 9.12 4.46
C ASP A 71 34.69 8.96 2.96
N ARG A 72 33.45 9.24 2.54
CA ARG A 72 32.95 9.09 1.17
C ARG A 72 32.01 10.22 0.79
N ILE A 73 31.99 10.54 -0.52
CA ILE A 73 30.96 11.39 -1.13
C ILE A 73 30.31 10.60 -2.26
N LEU A 74 29.00 10.41 -2.19
CA LEU A 74 28.19 9.84 -3.26
C LEU A 74 27.54 10.97 -4.04
N LEU A 75 27.98 11.15 -5.28
CA LEU A 75 27.28 12.01 -6.24
C LEU A 75 26.17 11.21 -6.91
N VAL A 76 24.97 11.79 -6.98
CA VAL A 76 23.79 11.17 -7.59
C VAL A 76 23.24 12.06 -8.69
N GLY A 77 23.09 11.50 -9.88
CA GLY A 77 22.51 12.18 -11.03
C GLY A 77 21.01 12.40 -10.86
N CYS A 78 20.59 13.65 -10.92
CA CYS A 78 19.23 14.11 -10.66
C CYS A 78 18.44 14.46 -11.92
N GLY A 79 19.02 14.27 -13.10
CA GLY A 79 18.45 14.71 -14.37
C GLY A 79 18.49 16.23 -14.53
N LYS A 80 17.51 16.79 -15.23
CA LYS A 80 17.37 18.25 -15.36
C LYS A 80 16.58 18.82 -14.19
N GLU A 81 17.14 19.83 -13.52
CA GLU A 81 16.62 20.41 -12.28
C GLU A 81 15.15 20.83 -12.32
N ARG A 82 14.68 21.42 -13.42
CA ARG A 82 13.28 21.89 -13.54
C ARG A 82 12.31 20.86 -14.12
N GLU A 83 12.80 19.67 -14.49
CA GLU A 83 11.98 18.59 -15.06
C GLU A 83 11.80 17.42 -14.09
N LEU A 84 12.35 17.52 -12.86
CA LEU A 84 12.29 16.45 -11.87
C LEU A 84 10.86 16.21 -11.38
N ASN A 85 10.38 14.97 -11.57
CA ASN A 85 9.07 14.50 -11.13
C ASN A 85 9.17 13.40 -10.05
N ASP A 86 8.02 13.05 -9.45
CA ASP A 86 7.92 12.05 -8.38
C ASP A 86 8.59 10.71 -8.72
N ARG A 87 8.41 10.21 -9.96
CA ARG A 87 8.98 8.94 -10.41
C ARG A 87 10.51 9.01 -10.46
N GLN A 88 11.06 10.09 -11.02
CA GLN A 88 12.51 10.28 -11.09
C GLN A 88 13.11 10.48 -9.70
N TYR A 89 12.43 11.22 -8.82
CA TYR A 89 12.86 11.37 -7.43
C TYR A 89 12.87 10.03 -6.68
N LYS A 90 11.86 9.18 -6.89
CA LYS A 90 11.85 7.80 -6.37
C LYS A 90 13.09 7.03 -6.84
N GLN A 91 13.37 7.03 -8.15
CA GLN A 91 14.53 6.35 -8.73
C GLN A 91 15.86 6.85 -8.16
N ILE A 92 15.99 8.17 -7.95
CA ILE A 92 17.17 8.79 -7.34
C ILE A 92 17.37 8.26 -5.91
N ILE A 93 16.33 8.25 -5.09
CA ILE A 93 16.43 7.77 -3.70
C ILE A 93 16.69 6.27 -3.65
N GLN A 94 15.99 5.46 -4.45
CA GLN A 94 16.19 4.01 -4.51
C GLN A 94 17.62 3.67 -4.92
N GLN A 95 18.16 4.34 -5.94
CA GLN A 95 19.53 4.12 -6.38
C GLN A 95 20.54 4.59 -5.33
N THR A 96 20.26 5.69 -4.64
CA THR A 96 21.09 6.17 -3.52
C THR A 96 21.20 5.10 -2.43
N VAL A 97 20.07 4.55 -1.99
CA VAL A 97 20.02 3.54 -0.93
C VAL A 97 20.69 2.24 -1.36
N LYS A 98 20.48 1.82 -2.61
CA LYS A 98 21.15 0.65 -3.19
C LYS A 98 22.67 0.80 -3.16
N VAL A 99 23.20 1.90 -3.68
CA VAL A 99 24.65 2.14 -3.69
C VAL A 99 25.20 2.23 -2.28
N LEU A 100 24.52 2.91 -1.36
CA LEU A 100 24.96 2.99 0.04
C LEU A 100 25.06 1.61 0.70
N ASN A 101 24.10 0.71 0.45
CA ASN A 101 24.13 -0.67 0.95
C ASN A 101 25.22 -1.54 0.32
N ASP A 102 25.60 -1.26 -0.92
CA ASP A 102 26.73 -1.94 -1.57
C ASP A 102 28.09 -1.43 -1.04
N THR A 103 28.09 -0.37 -0.22
CA THR A 103 29.29 0.14 0.47
C THR A 103 29.45 -0.40 1.90
N GLY A 104 30.54 -0.03 2.56
CA GLY A 104 30.73 -0.27 4.01
C GLY A 104 30.15 0.81 4.93
N SER A 105 29.30 1.70 4.43
CA SER A 105 28.77 2.86 5.19
C SER A 105 27.62 2.44 6.10
N MET A 106 27.79 2.63 7.41
CA MET A 106 26.74 2.32 8.39
C MET A 106 25.77 3.49 8.62
N GLU A 107 26.16 4.70 8.22
CA GLU A 107 25.32 5.89 8.25
C GLU A 107 25.62 6.78 7.04
N ALA A 108 24.64 7.58 6.63
CA ALA A 108 24.82 8.56 5.58
C ALA A 108 24.06 9.85 5.88
N VAL A 109 24.54 10.96 5.32
CA VAL A 109 23.86 12.26 5.36
C VAL A 109 23.46 12.63 3.94
N CYS A 110 22.15 12.75 3.71
CA CYS A 110 21.59 12.92 2.38
C CYS A 110 21.02 14.32 2.19
N TYR A 111 21.52 15.05 1.19
CA TYR A 111 21.06 16.39 0.82
C TYR A 111 20.01 16.39 -0.30
N LEU A 112 19.60 15.21 -0.79
CA LEU A 112 18.68 15.09 -1.92
C LEU A 112 17.23 15.48 -1.57
N THR A 113 16.87 15.53 -0.28
CA THR A 113 15.56 16.03 0.19
C THR A 113 15.38 17.53 -0.04
N GLY A 114 16.47 18.27 -0.27
CA GLY A 114 16.43 19.69 -0.65
C GLY A 114 16.25 19.95 -2.15
N LEU A 115 16.08 18.91 -2.98
CA LEU A 115 15.82 19.08 -4.41
C LEU A 115 14.44 19.71 -4.64
N HIS A 116 14.34 20.58 -5.65
CA HIS A 116 13.06 21.11 -6.09
C HIS A 116 12.31 20.05 -6.91
N ILE A 117 11.14 19.63 -6.43
CA ILE A 117 10.24 18.72 -7.13
C ILE A 117 8.92 19.45 -7.35
N LYS A 118 8.43 19.46 -8.59
CA LYS A 118 7.27 20.26 -8.98
C LYS A 118 6.03 19.89 -8.15
N GLY A 119 5.47 20.88 -7.44
CA GLY A 119 4.24 20.72 -6.65
C GLY A 119 4.45 20.01 -5.31
N ARG A 120 5.69 19.80 -4.86
CA ARG A 120 6.02 19.12 -3.60
C ARG A 120 6.75 20.05 -2.64
N ASN A 121 6.53 19.85 -1.34
CA ASN A 121 7.18 20.59 -0.26
C ASN A 121 8.16 19.69 0.53
N THR A 122 8.84 20.25 1.54
CA THR A 122 9.81 19.51 2.36
C THR A 122 9.18 18.30 3.07
N TYR A 123 7.95 18.42 3.57
CA TYR A 123 7.22 17.30 4.16
C TYR A 123 7.14 16.13 3.19
N TRP A 124 6.66 16.38 1.98
CA TRP A 124 6.50 15.35 0.96
C TRP A 124 7.85 14.76 0.55
N ASN A 125 8.87 15.59 0.31
CA ASN A 125 10.20 15.15 -0.11
C ASN A 125 10.83 14.18 0.90
N VAL A 126 10.73 14.50 2.19
CA VAL A 126 11.29 13.68 3.26
C VAL A 126 10.48 12.41 3.44
N ARG A 127 9.14 12.51 3.50
CA ARG A 127 8.27 11.34 3.66
C ARG A 127 8.49 10.34 2.53
N PHE A 128 8.44 10.82 1.30
CA PHE A 128 8.60 9.99 0.11
C PHE A 128 10.00 9.38 0.00
N ALA A 129 11.05 10.09 0.43
CA ALA A 129 12.40 9.53 0.49
C ALA A 129 12.52 8.38 1.50
N VAL A 130 11.89 8.50 2.67
CA VAL A 130 11.84 7.42 3.68
C VAL A 130 11.09 6.21 3.13
N GLU A 131 9.89 6.41 2.56
CA GLU A 131 9.09 5.32 1.96
C GLU A 131 9.87 4.60 0.84
N ALA A 132 10.48 5.35 -0.09
CA ALA A 132 11.29 4.79 -1.17
C ALA A 132 12.54 4.05 -0.66
N ALA A 133 13.16 4.56 0.41
CA ALA A 133 14.30 3.90 1.04
C ALA A 133 13.88 2.56 1.67
N GLN A 134 12.80 2.54 2.45
CA GLN A 134 12.28 1.32 3.07
C GLN A 134 11.82 0.29 2.03
N GLU A 135 11.18 0.73 0.94
CA GLU A 135 10.80 -0.15 -0.17
C GLU A 135 12.01 -0.81 -0.82
N THR A 136 13.12 -0.08 -0.98
CA THR A 136 14.38 -0.60 -1.54
C THR A 136 15.01 -1.66 -0.65
N LEU A 137 14.87 -1.51 0.68
CA LEU A 137 15.42 -2.43 1.68
C LEU A 137 14.54 -3.67 1.91
N TYR A 138 13.32 -3.68 1.38
CA TYR A 138 12.42 -4.79 1.57
C TYR A 138 13.02 -6.08 1.00
N SER A 139 13.02 -7.13 1.82
CA SER A 139 13.35 -8.48 1.37
C SER A 139 12.44 -9.48 2.06
N PHE A 140 12.11 -10.55 1.34
CA PHE A 140 11.30 -11.65 1.84
C PHE A 140 12.08 -12.95 1.66
N ASN A 141 12.80 -13.34 2.70
CA ASN A 141 13.75 -14.47 2.67
C ASN A 141 13.40 -15.57 3.69
N ASP A 142 12.24 -15.50 4.33
CA ASP A 142 11.85 -16.40 5.42
C ASP A 142 11.81 -17.88 4.99
N PHE A 143 11.46 -18.12 3.74
CA PHE A 143 11.40 -19.46 3.14
C PHE A 143 12.67 -19.88 2.38
N LYS A 144 13.73 -19.05 2.37
CA LYS A 144 15.02 -19.42 1.77
C LYS A 144 15.91 -20.10 2.80
N SER A 145 16.48 -21.25 2.42
CA SER A 145 17.49 -21.94 3.23
C SER A 145 18.81 -21.18 3.29
N ILE A 146 19.19 -20.53 2.18
CA ILE A 146 20.35 -19.65 2.10
C ILE A 146 19.86 -18.21 2.06
N LYS A 147 20.14 -17.47 3.12
CA LYS A 147 19.80 -16.06 3.24
C LYS A 147 21.01 -15.23 2.80
N SER A 148 20.76 -14.16 2.05
CA SER A 148 21.81 -13.19 1.72
C SER A 148 22.23 -12.45 3.00
N GLU A 149 23.52 -12.52 3.35
CA GLU A 149 24.07 -11.76 4.47
C GLU A 149 24.59 -10.40 3.98
N THR A 150 24.11 -9.32 4.59
CA THR A 150 24.68 -7.98 4.41
C THR A 150 25.72 -7.75 5.50
N ARG A 151 27.01 -7.83 5.15
CA ARG A 151 28.12 -7.78 6.13
C ARG A 151 28.18 -6.47 6.93
N ARG A 152 27.77 -5.33 6.34
CA ARG A 152 27.64 -4.02 6.99
C ARG A 152 26.39 -3.32 6.50
N GLU A 153 25.33 -3.40 7.27
CA GLU A 153 24.06 -2.77 6.93
C GLU A 153 24.11 -1.25 7.13
N LEU A 154 23.49 -0.51 6.21
CA LEU A 154 23.18 0.90 6.41
C LEU A 154 22.13 1.02 7.51
N ARG A 155 22.54 1.52 8.68
CA ARG A 155 21.69 1.59 9.87
C ARG A 155 20.93 2.89 9.99
N LYS A 156 21.47 4.00 9.46
CA LYS A 156 20.90 5.34 9.62
C LYS A 156 21.07 6.22 8.38
N ILE A 157 20.01 6.92 7.99
CA ILE A 157 20.10 8.03 7.02
C ILE A 157 19.64 9.31 7.70
N VAL A 158 20.46 10.35 7.63
CA VAL A 158 20.10 11.69 8.08
C VAL A 158 19.76 12.55 6.88
N PHE A 159 18.51 13.00 6.75
CA PHE A 159 18.09 13.91 5.69
C PHE A 159 18.37 15.36 6.07
N ASN A 160 18.99 16.11 5.17
CA ASN A 160 19.18 17.53 5.36
C ASN A 160 17.94 18.30 4.88
N VAL A 161 17.47 19.26 5.68
CA VAL A 161 16.45 20.24 5.28
C VAL A 161 17.09 21.61 5.00
N PRO A 162 16.59 22.37 4.01
CA PRO A 162 17.08 23.71 3.66
C PRO A 162 17.17 24.70 4.82
N SER A 163 16.19 24.68 5.73
CA SER A 163 16.07 25.66 6.82
C SER A 163 15.73 25.00 8.16
N ARG A 164 16.22 25.56 9.26
CA ARG A 164 15.82 25.13 10.63
C ARG A 164 14.31 25.20 10.85
N ARG A 165 13.60 26.10 10.17
CA ARG A 165 12.14 26.24 10.28
C ARG A 165 11.40 25.00 9.75
N GLU A 166 12.03 24.22 8.88
CA GLU A 166 11.43 23.03 8.28
C GLU A 166 11.67 21.76 9.10
N LEU A 167 12.46 21.84 10.19
CA LEU A 167 12.78 20.67 11.02
C LEU A 167 11.52 20.00 11.60
N PRO A 168 10.59 20.71 12.28
CA PRO A 168 9.40 20.05 12.84
C PRO A 168 8.53 19.39 11.76
N LEU A 169 8.40 20.06 10.61
CA LEU A 169 7.65 19.54 9.47
C LEU A 169 8.28 18.24 8.92
N ALA A 170 9.61 18.19 8.83
CA ALA A 170 10.35 17.03 8.35
C ALA A 170 10.43 15.90 9.40
N GLU A 171 10.43 16.21 10.69
CA GLU A 171 10.31 15.23 11.77
C GLU A 171 8.94 14.53 11.71
N GLY A 172 7.86 15.29 11.54
CA GLY A 172 6.53 14.74 11.30
C GLY A 172 6.46 13.89 10.03
N ALA A 173 7.15 14.31 8.95
CA ALA A 173 7.25 13.52 7.72
C ALA A 173 7.93 12.16 7.94
N ILE A 174 8.99 12.10 8.74
CA ILE A 174 9.66 10.84 9.11
C ILE A 174 8.72 9.96 9.92
N GLN A 175 8.03 10.50 10.93
CA GLN A 175 7.09 9.73 11.75
C GLN A 175 6.02 9.07 10.88
N HIS A 176 5.42 9.82 9.95
CA HIS A 176 4.41 9.30 9.03
C HIS A 176 4.97 8.26 8.07
N ALA A 177 6.11 8.53 7.46
CA ALA A 177 6.73 7.60 6.52
C ALA A 177 7.14 6.28 7.17
N VAL A 178 7.65 6.30 8.40
CA VAL A 178 8.03 5.10 9.13
C VAL A 178 6.81 4.24 9.41
N ALA A 179 5.72 4.82 9.92
CA ALA A 179 4.49 4.09 10.18
C ALA A 179 3.85 3.50 8.92
N ILE A 180 3.80 4.29 7.84
CA ILE A 180 3.30 3.85 6.54
C ILE A 180 4.16 2.72 5.98
N SER A 181 5.49 2.86 6.04
CA SER A 181 6.42 1.82 5.58
C SER A 181 6.30 0.54 6.40
N ALA A 182 6.04 0.64 7.71
CA ALA A 182 5.79 -0.51 8.58
C ALA A 182 4.49 -1.23 8.19
N GLY A 183 3.44 -0.48 7.88
CA GLY A 183 2.18 -1.00 7.31
C GLY A 183 2.39 -1.70 5.97
N ILE A 184 3.06 -1.05 5.01
CA ILE A 184 3.40 -1.61 3.70
C ILE A 184 4.20 -2.90 3.86
N LYS A 185 5.20 -2.92 4.73
CA LYS A 185 6.00 -4.12 4.99
C LYS A 185 5.12 -5.26 5.50
N ALA A 186 4.26 -5.00 6.48
CA ALA A 186 3.32 -5.99 7.01
C ALA A 186 2.39 -6.54 5.92
N THR A 187 1.83 -5.67 5.08
CA THR A 187 1.01 -6.09 3.92
C THR A 187 1.80 -6.98 2.97
N LYS A 188 3.03 -6.60 2.62
CA LYS A 188 3.89 -7.39 1.72
C LYS A 188 4.26 -8.74 2.32
N ASP A 189 4.59 -8.80 3.60
CA ASP A 189 4.94 -10.05 4.28
C ASP A 189 3.76 -11.02 4.31
N LEU A 190 2.57 -10.54 4.67
CA LEU A 190 1.35 -11.37 4.66
C LEU A 190 1.02 -11.89 3.25
N ALA A 191 1.08 -11.01 2.25
CA ALA A 191 0.73 -11.37 0.88
C ALA A 191 1.79 -12.25 0.18
N ASN A 192 3.07 -12.11 0.54
CA ASN A 192 4.13 -12.95 0.00
C ASN A 192 4.16 -14.34 0.66
N THR A 193 3.61 -14.49 1.86
CA THR A 193 3.48 -15.78 2.57
C THR A 193 2.61 -16.75 1.75
N PRO A 194 3.06 -18.00 1.53
CA PRO A 194 2.36 -18.92 0.66
C PRO A 194 1.04 -19.40 1.28
N PRO A 195 0.06 -19.82 0.46
CA PRO A 195 -1.31 -20.11 0.91
C PRO A 195 -1.39 -21.31 1.87
N ASN A 196 -0.43 -22.24 1.80
CA ASN A 196 -0.34 -23.35 2.75
C ASN A 196 0.06 -22.91 4.18
N ILE A 197 0.43 -21.64 4.38
CA ILE A 197 0.74 -21.04 5.68
C ILE A 197 -0.23 -19.89 5.96
N CYS A 198 -0.41 -18.98 4.99
CA CYS A 198 -1.32 -17.85 5.09
C CYS A 198 -2.77 -18.27 4.83
N THR A 199 -3.33 -19.10 5.69
CA THR A 199 -4.74 -19.54 5.63
C THR A 199 -5.68 -18.48 6.25
N PRO A 200 -7.01 -18.60 6.14
CA PRO A 200 -7.94 -17.66 6.78
C PRO A 200 -7.72 -17.58 8.30
N ARG A 201 -7.39 -18.72 8.93
CA ARG A 201 -7.00 -18.78 10.34
C ARG A 201 -5.75 -17.96 10.62
N HIS A 202 -4.75 -18.00 9.74
CA HIS A 202 -3.53 -17.21 9.90
C HIS A 202 -3.82 -15.70 9.87
N LEU A 203 -4.72 -15.25 9.00
CA LEU A 203 -5.17 -13.84 8.99
C LEU A 203 -5.83 -13.45 10.32
N ALA A 204 -6.66 -14.34 10.88
CA ALA A 204 -7.27 -14.13 12.18
C ALA A 204 -6.25 -14.09 13.32
N ASP A 205 -5.26 -14.98 13.31
CA ASP A 205 -4.16 -14.97 14.27
C ASP A 205 -3.35 -13.66 14.20
N LYS A 206 -3.13 -13.14 12.99
CA LYS A 206 -2.42 -11.87 12.78
C LYS A 206 -3.19 -10.68 13.34
N ALA A 207 -4.52 -10.65 13.19
CA ALA A 207 -5.37 -9.63 13.80
C ALA A 207 -5.27 -9.66 15.33
N ILE A 208 -5.25 -10.85 15.94
CA ILE A 208 -5.06 -11.03 17.39
C ILE A 208 -3.66 -10.58 17.83
N GLU A 209 -2.60 -10.97 17.10
CA GLU A 209 -1.22 -10.55 17.36
C GLU A 209 -1.08 -9.01 17.32
N LEU A 210 -1.79 -8.36 16.40
CA LEU A 210 -1.81 -6.90 16.32
C LEU A 210 -2.43 -6.26 17.57
N ALA A 211 -3.54 -6.81 18.07
CA ALA A 211 -4.17 -6.35 19.31
C ALA A 211 -3.27 -6.58 20.56
N GLN A 212 -2.46 -7.64 20.55
CA GLN A 212 -1.47 -7.88 21.61
C GLN A 212 -0.29 -6.90 21.53
N SER A 213 0.06 -6.45 20.32
CA SER A 213 1.19 -5.55 20.09
C SER A 213 0.86 -4.08 20.39
N TYR A 214 -0.42 -3.68 20.27
CA TYR A 214 -0.86 -2.30 20.48
C TYR A 214 -2.08 -2.27 21.40
N SER A 215 -1.93 -1.67 22.59
CA SER A 215 -3.02 -1.55 23.57
C SER A 215 -4.20 -0.70 23.10
N SER A 216 -4.02 0.10 22.05
CA SER A 216 -5.08 0.88 21.39
C SER A 216 -5.93 0.07 20.40
N ILE A 217 -5.57 -1.19 20.14
CA ILE A 217 -6.30 -2.09 19.27
C ILE A 217 -7.03 -3.15 20.09
N GLN A 218 -8.29 -3.42 19.71
CA GLN A 218 -9.02 -4.61 20.08
C GLN A 218 -9.27 -5.46 18.85
N SER A 219 -9.28 -6.78 18.99
CA SER A 219 -9.62 -7.68 17.88
C SER A 219 -10.62 -8.75 18.29
N HIS A 220 -11.57 -9.01 17.39
CA HIS A 220 -12.57 -10.06 17.50
C HIS A 220 -12.58 -10.87 16.20
N VAL A 221 -12.90 -12.17 16.29
CA VAL A 221 -12.95 -13.07 15.15
C VAL A 221 -14.33 -13.70 15.10
N VAL A 222 -14.97 -13.58 13.93
CA VAL A 222 -16.22 -14.26 13.59
C VAL A 222 -15.88 -15.52 12.81
N ASP A 223 -16.27 -16.67 13.35
CA ASP A 223 -16.10 -17.99 12.72
C ASP A 223 -17.33 -18.39 11.89
N GLU A 224 -17.25 -19.52 11.17
CA GLU A 224 -18.36 -20.00 10.33
C GLU A 224 -19.65 -20.29 11.12
N GLN A 225 -19.56 -20.76 12.37
CA GLN A 225 -20.74 -20.99 13.19
C GLN A 225 -21.47 -19.68 13.53
N GLN A 226 -20.72 -18.62 13.79
CA GLN A 226 -21.28 -17.28 14.00
C GLN A 226 -21.81 -16.69 12.69
N MET A 227 -21.12 -16.88 11.56
CA MET A 227 -21.60 -16.46 10.23
C MET A 227 -22.93 -17.12 9.88
N GLU A 228 -23.12 -18.41 10.18
CA GLU A 228 -24.38 -19.14 9.97
C GLU A 228 -25.52 -18.50 10.75
N LYS A 229 -25.28 -18.21 12.05
CA LYS A 229 -26.26 -17.53 12.92
C LYS A 229 -26.58 -16.11 12.46
N LEU A 230 -25.62 -15.43 11.85
CA LEU A 230 -25.77 -14.09 11.28
C LEU A 230 -26.44 -14.10 9.89
N GLY A 231 -26.63 -15.28 9.29
CA GLY A 231 -27.21 -15.42 7.95
C GLY A 231 -26.25 -15.04 6.82
N MET A 232 -24.93 -15.09 7.04
CA MET A 232 -23.91 -14.77 6.04
C MET A 232 -23.71 -15.95 5.05
N LYS A 233 -24.79 -16.40 4.41
CA LYS A 233 -24.77 -17.62 3.58
C LYS A 233 -24.03 -17.42 2.26
N SER A 234 -23.91 -16.18 1.77
CA SER A 234 -23.11 -15.88 0.58
C SER A 234 -21.63 -16.08 0.87
N TYR A 235 -21.17 -15.62 2.03
CA TYR A 235 -19.82 -15.83 2.52
C TYR A 235 -19.50 -17.33 2.75
N LEU A 236 -20.38 -18.05 3.44
CA LEU A 236 -20.22 -19.47 3.75
C LEU A 236 -20.23 -20.36 2.50
N ALA A 237 -21.00 -20.00 1.47
CA ALA A 237 -21.01 -20.76 0.22
C ALA A 237 -19.64 -20.78 -0.46
N VAL A 238 -18.88 -19.69 -0.37
CA VAL A 238 -17.53 -19.59 -0.95
C VAL A 238 -16.54 -20.50 -0.22
N SER A 239 -16.60 -20.59 1.12
CA SER A 239 -15.67 -21.40 1.91
C SER A 239 -15.97 -22.90 1.89
N GLN A 240 -17.23 -23.27 1.59
CA GLN A 240 -17.75 -24.63 1.71
C GLN A 240 -16.97 -25.69 0.89
N GLY A 241 -16.24 -25.28 -0.15
CA GLY A 241 -15.38 -26.16 -0.96
C GLY A 241 -13.99 -26.42 -0.36
N ALA A 242 -13.51 -25.55 0.53
CA ALA A 242 -12.19 -25.62 1.13
C ALA A 242 -12.19 -26.45 2.43
N ARG A 243 -11.01 -26.95 2.81
CA ARG A 243 -10.80 -27.57 4.13
C ARG A 243 -10.56 -26.52 5.22
N ASN A 244 -9.97 -25.40 4.85
CA ASN A 244 -9.76 -24.30 5.77
C ASN A 244 -11.09 -23.57 5.99
N GLU A 245 -11.52 -23.48 7.25
CA GLU A 245 -12.68 -22.69 7.63
C GLU A 245 -12.45 -21.21 7.32
N ALA A 246 -13.52 -20.49 7.02
CA ALA A 246 -13.46 -19.05 6.86
C ALA A 246 -13.54 -18.30 8.20
N PHE A 247 -12.85 -17.17 8.26
CA PHE A 247 -12.77 -16.31 9.44
C PHE A 247 -12.84 -14.85 9.03
N MET A 248 -13.76 -14.10 9.65
CA MET A 248 -13.82 -12.65 9.50
C MET A 248 -13.25 -11.99 10.75
N SER A 249 -12.12 -11.31 10.59
CA SER A 249 -11.48 -10.60 11.71
C SER A 249 -11.95 -9.15 11.75
N ILE A 250 -12.30 -8.66 12.93
CA ILE A 250 -12.65 -7.28 13.21
C ILE A 250 -11.53 -6.70 14.08
N ILE A 251 -10.92 -5.61 13.63
CA ILE A 251 -9.83 -4.89 14.30
C ILE A 251 -10.36 -3.50 14.62
N GLU A 252 -10.61 -3.21 15.89
CA GLU A 252 -11.14 -1.93 16.34
C GLU A 252 -10.02 -1.07 16.93
N PHE A 253 -9.89 0.15 16.42
CA PHE A 253 -9.05 1.22 16.97
C PHE A 253 -9.97 2.39 17.35
N LYS A 254 -10.02 2.74 18.63
CA LYS A 254 -10.90 3.80 19.17
C LYS A 254 -10.06 4.85 19.87
N ASN A 255 -9.81 5.96 19.19
CA ASN A 255 -8.97 7.03 19.71
C ASN A 255 -9.50 8.43 19.35
N ASN A 256 -10.74 8.55 18.86
CA ASN A 256 -11.33 9.86 18.64
C ASN A 256 -11.63 10.56 20.00
N PRO A 257 -11.28 11.85 20.17
CA PRO A 257 -11.64 12.61 21.36
C PRO A 257 -13.15 12.71 21.63
N ASP A 258 -13.98 12.67 20.58
CA ASP A 258 -15.43 12.62 20.72
C ASP A 258 -15.90 11.15 20.86
N PRO A 259 -16.49 10.77 22.01
CA PRO A 259 -16.97 9.40 22.23
C PRO A 259 -18.11 8.99 21.30
N ASN A 260 -18.79 9.94 20.66
CA ASN A 260 -19.87 9.68 19.71
C ASN A 260 -19.41 9.71 18.25
N ALA A 261 -18.11 9.91 18.00
CA ALA A 261 -17.58 9.93 16.65
C ALA A 261 -17.79 8.58 15.97
N LYS A 262 -18.49 8.61 14.83
CA LYS A 262 -18.73 7.44 13.99
C LYS A 262 -17.42 6.91 13.41
N PRO A 263 -17.26 5.59 13.26
CA PRO A 263 -16.03 5.02 12.75
C PRO A 263 -15.91 5.15 11.22
N ILE A 264 -14.67 5.18 10.75
CA ILE A 264 -14.31 4.84 9.37
C ILE A 264 -14.05 3.34 9.33
N VAL A 265 -14.69 2.62 8.41
CA VAL A 265 -14.52 1.16 8.27
C VAL A 265 -13.74 0.84 7.00
N LEU A 266 -12.70 0.02 7.12
CA LEU A 266 -11.92 -0.52 6.01
C LEU A 266 -12.22 -2.02 5.88
N VAL A 267 -12.68 -2.48 4.72
CA VAL A 267 -13.06 -3.89 4.50
C VAL A 267 -12.16 -4.51 3.44
N GLY A 268 -11.36 -5.52 3.80
CA GLY A 268 -10.40 -6.12 2.89
C GLY A 268 -10.84 -7.51 2.42
N LYS A 269 -10.88 -7.73 1.10
CA LYS A 269 -11.00 -9.07 0.50
C LYS A 269 -9.83 -9.94 0.97
N GLY A 270 -10.13 -11.08 1.60
CA GLY A 270 -9.16 -11.98 2.22
C GLY A 270 -9.15 -13.39 1.63
N LEU A 271 -9.22 -13.54 0.30
CA LEU A 271 -9.15 -14.86 -0.34
C LEU A 271 -7.70 -15.35 -0.31
N THR A 272 -7.40 -16.19 0.67
CA THR A 272 -6.04 -16.69 0.93
C THR A 272 -5.49 -17.55 -0.18
N PHE A 273 -6.38 -18.21 -0.91
CA PHE A 273 -6.12 -18.76 -2.22
C PHE A 273 -7.43 -18.76 -3.02
N ASP A 274 -7.32 -18.44 -4.31
CA ASP A 274 -8.44 -18.46 -5.24
C ASP A 274 -8.12 -19.33 -6.46
N SER A 275 -8.67 -20.54 -6.46
CA SER A 275 -8.60 -21.44 -7.62
C SER A 275 -9.69 -21.18 -8.65
N GLY A 276 -10.66 -20.31 -8.33
CA GLY A 276 -11.92 -20.10 -9.05
C GLY A 276 -13.05 -21.06 -8.68
N GLY A 277 -12.80 -22.03 -7.80
CA GLY A 277 -13.81 -23.02 -7.40
C GLY A 277 -14.16 -23.97 -8.56
N ILE A 278 -15.45 -24.25 -8.76
CA ILE A 278 -15.91 -25.09 -9.88
C ILE A 278 -15.65 -24.42 -11.25
N SER A 279 -15.77 -23.10 -11.33
CA SER A 279 -15.32 -22.26 -12.44
C SER A 279 -13.80 -22.08 -12.42
N ILE A 280 -13.07 -23.19 -12.44
CA ILE A 280 -11.63 -23.27 -12.18
C ILE A 280 -10.79 -22.38 -13.14
N LYS A 281 -9.82 -21.67 -12.57
CA LYS A 281 -8.85 -20.87 -13.33
C LYS A 281 -7.88 -21.78 -14.13
N PRO A 282 -7.30 -21.28 -15.23
CA PRO A 282 -6.19 -21.95 -15.90
C PRO A 282 -4.97 -22.12 -14.98
N ALA A 283 -4.18 -23.17 -15.18
CA ALA A 283 -3.00 -23.44 -14.36
C ALA A 283 -1.92 -22.35 -14.43
N ALA A 284 -1.80 -21.67 -15.58
CA ALA A 284 -0.77 -20.65 -15.79
C ALA A 284 -1.00 -19.44 -14.88
N GLY A 285 -0.03 -19.15 -14.00
CA GLY A 285 -0.09 -18.00 -13.09
C GLY A 285 -1.01 -18.18 -11.87
N MET A 286 -1.62 -19.35 -11.68
CA MET A 286 -2.52 -19.62 -10.54
C MET A 286 -1.79 -19.49 -9.20
N ASP A 287 -0.47 -19.67 -9.15
CA ASP A 287 0.33 -19.46 -7.94
C ASP A 287 0.29 -18.00 -7.44
N GLU A 288 -0.06 -17.04 -8.29
CA GLU A 288 -0.26 -15.64 -7.93
C GLU A 288 -1.59 -15.38 -7.23
N MET A 289 -2.52 -16.34 -7.23
CA MET A 289 -3.79 -16.21 -6.51
C MET A 289 -3.64 -16.32 -5.00
N LYS A 290 -2.42 -16.55 -4.49
CA LYS A 290 -2.08 -16.25 -3.09
C LYS A 290 -2.17 -14.75 -2.76
N TYR A 291 -2.09 -13.87 -3.77
CA TYR A 291 -2.24 -12.43 -3.60
C TYR A 291 -3.71 -11.99 -3.56
N ASP A 292 -4.65 -12.93 -3.64
CA ASP A 292 -6.08 -12.60 -3.66
C ASP A 292 -6.66 -12.21 -2.28
N MET A 293 -5.78 -12.18 -1.28
CA MET A 293 -5.99 -11.65 0.07
C MET A 293 -5.29 -10.30 0.29
N CYS A 294 -4.73 -9.67 -0.76
CA CYS A 294 -4.04 -8.38 -0.64
C CYS A 294 -4.94 -7.25 -0.13
N GLY A 295 -6.26 -7.36 -0.31
CA GLY A 295 -7.23 -6.43 0.29
C GLY A 295 -7.17 -6.49 1.82
N ALA A 296 -7.30 -7.69 2.39
CA ALA A 296 -7.15 -7.93 3.82
C ALA A 296 -5.74 -7.58 4.32
N ALA A 297 -4.69 -7.96 3.58
CA ALA A 297 -3.32 -7.60 3.94
C ALA A 297 -3.11 -6.07 3.98
N THR A 298 -3.75 -5.33 3.08
CA THR A 298 -3.73 -3.86 3.07
C THR A 298 -4.44 -3.30 4.28
N VAL A 299 -5.64 -3.78 4.61
CA VAL A 299 -6.38 -3.35 5.81
C VAL A 299 -5.55 -3.60 7.06
N TYR A 300 -4.94 -4.78 7.19
CA TYR A 300 -4.02 -5.08 8.29
C TYR A 300 -2.86 -4.08 8.37
N GLY A 301 -2.19 -3.81 7.24
CA GLY A 301 -1.09 -2.84 7.18
C GLY A 301 -1.53 -1.41 7.52
N ALA A 302 -2.70 -0.99 7.07
CA ALA A 302 -3.28 0.31 7.40
C ALA A 302 -3.60 0.42 8.89
N MET A 303 -4.23 -0.61 9.49
CA MET A 303 -4.49 -0.64 10.94
C MET A 303 -3.21 -0.60 11.78
N LYS A 304 -2.15 -1.28 11.32
CA LYS A 304 -0.83 -1.18 11.96
C LYS A 304 -0.27 0.24 11.89
N ALA A 305 -0.29 0.88 10.73
CA ALA A 305 0.17 2.26 10.57
C ALA A 305 -0.64 3.24 11.43
N VAL A 306 -1.97 3.07 11.49
CA VAL A 306 -2.87 3.85 12.37
C VAL A 306 -2.48 3.72 13.84
N ALA A 307 -2.21 2.50 14.31
CA ALA A 307 -1.82 2.26 15.70
C ALA A 307 -0.47 2.89 16.04
N GLU A 308 0.51 2.82 15.12
CA GLU A 308 1.82 3.47 15.28
C GLU A 308 1.70 5.01 15.31
N LEU A 309 0.77 5.56 14.53
CA LEU A 309 0.51 7.00 14.48
C LEU A 309 -0.38 7.51 15.61
N ASN A 310 -1.11 6.61 16.26
CA ASN A 310 -2.12 6.93 17.28
C ASN A 310 -3.07 8.06 16.82
N LEU A 311 -3.62 7.92 15.60
CA LEU A 311 -4.47 8.96 15.00
C LEU A 311 -5.71 9.25 15.86
N PRO A 312 -6.20 10.50 15.93
CA PRO A 312 -7.38 10.87 16.72
C PRO A 312 -8.70 10.47 16.01
N LEU A 313 -8.82 9.22 15.58
CA LEU A 313 -9.94 8.69 14.80
C LEU A 313 -10.46 7.37 15.40
N ASN A 314 -11.71 7.05 15.07
CA ASN A 314 -12.27 5.71 15.29
C ASN A 314 -12.21 4.96 13.96
N ILE A 315 -11.49 3.84 13.94
CA ILE A 315 -11.23 3.07 12.72
C ILE A 315 -11.49 1.59 13.00
N ILE A 316 -12.22 0.94 12.10
CA ILE A 316 -12.47 -0.51 12.15
C ILE A 316 -11.90 -1.13 10.88
N GLY A 317 -10.96 -2.06 11.03
CA GLY A 317 -10.47 -2.89 9.94
C GLY A 317 -11.15 -4.26 9.94
N VAL A 318 -11.69 -4.67 8.80
CA VAL A 318 -12.29 -6.00 8.59
C VAL A 318 -11.45 -6.81 7.62
N LEU A 319 -10.99 -7.99 8.07
CA LEU A 319 -10.29 -8.95 7.22
C LEU A 319 -11.26 -10.08 6.88
N ALA A 320 -11.77 -10.09 5.65
CA ALA A 320 -12.74 -11.08 5.20
C ALA A 320 -12.03 -12.35 4.68
N GLY A 321 -11.46 -13.13 5.62
CA GLY A 321 -10.61 -14.30 5.34
C GLY A 321 -11.37 -15.53 4.88
N CYS A 322 -11.11 -15.99 3.65
CA CYS A 322 -11.76 -17.16 3.04
C CYS A 322 -10.78 -17.89 2.10
N GLU A 323 -11.14 -19.06 1.60
CA GLU A 323 -10.39 -19.79 0.57
C GLU A 323 -11.38 -20.39 -0.44
N ASN A 324 -11.14 -20.20 -1.73
CA ASN A 324 -12.04 -20.67 -2.80
C ASN A 324 -11.45 -21.88 -3.51
N MET A 325 -12.06 -23.05 -3.27
CA MET A 325 -11.55 -24.35 -3.72
C MET A 325 -12.64 -25.19 -4.42
N PRO A 326 -12.32 -25.92 -5.51
CA PRO A 326 -13.22 -26.95 -6.02
C PRO A 326 -13.29 -28.11 -5.02
N GLY A 327 -14.42 -28.79 -4.99
CA GLY A 327 -14.61 -29.97 -4.16
C GLY A 327 -16.01 -30.54 -4.31
N GLY A 328 -16.24 -31.76 -3.81
CA GLY A 328 -17.58 -32.38 -3.84
C GLY A 328 -18.62 -31.59 -3.04
N ASN A 329 -18.17 -30.80 -2.06
CA ASN A 329 -19.00 -29.89 -1.31
C ASN A 329 -19.03 -28.49 -1.90
N ALA A 330 -18.24 -28.09 -2.90
CA ALA A 330 -18.19 -26.69 -3.33
C ALA A 330 -19.55 -26.17 -3.88
N TYR A 331 -19.80 -24.87 -3.69
CA TYR A 331 -20.88 -24.16 -4.38
C TYR A 331 -20.64 -24.14 -5.91
N ARG A 332 -21.72 -23.96 -6.68
CA ARG A 332 -21.72 -24.21 -8.13
C ARG A 332 -22.35 -23.04 -8.91
N PRO A 333 -21.98 -22.89 -10.20
CA PRO A 333 -22.79 -22.09 -11.12
C PRO A 333 -24.25 -22.59 -11.15
N GLY A 334 -25.19 -21.67 -11.00
CA GLY A 334 -26.63 -21.89 -10.88
C GLY A 334 -27.17 -21.94 -9.45
N ASP A 335 -26.30 -22.03 -8.43
CA ASP A 335 -26.76 -21.94 -7.04
C ASP A 335 -27.30 -20.52 -6.76
N ILE A 336 -28.37 -20.41 -5.96
CA ILE A 336 -28.94 -19.14 -5.50
C ILE A 336 -28.70 -19.01 -3.99
N LEU A 337 -28.00 -17.95 -3.61
CA LEU A 337 -27.57 -17.70 -2.24
C LEU A 337 -28.40 -16.57 -1.63
N THR A 338 -28.84 -16.72 -0.37
CA THR A 338 -29.42 -15.61 0.40
C THR A 338 -28.30 -14.92 1.17
N THR A 339 -28.03 -13.65 0.89
CA THR A 339 -27.03 -12.85 1.60
C THR A 339 -27.51 -12.48 3.01
N MET A 340 -26.60 -11.95 3.83
CA MET A 340 -26.93 -11.40 5.15
C MET A 340 -27.97 -10.27 5.07
N SER A 341 -28.00 -9.52 3.96
CA SER A 341 -28.98 -8.44 3.74
C SER A 341 -30.38 -8.96 3.38
N GLY A 342 -30.51 -10.27 3.12
CA GLY A 342 -31.74 -10.91 2.66
C GLY A 342 -31.93 -10.92 1.14
N LEU A 343 -31.04 -10.28 0.38
CA LEU A 343 -31.06 -10.34 -1.08
C LEU A 343 -30.65 -11.74 -1.56
N THR A 344 -31.22 -12.17 -2.66
CA THR A 344 -30.87 -13.42 -3.33
C THR A 344 -29.91 -13.17 -4.50
N VAL A 345 -28.85 -13.97 -4.57
CA VAL A 345 -27.80 -13.86 -5.60
C VAL A 345 -27.68 -15.18 -6.35
N GLU A 346 -27.94 -15.16 -7.65
CA GLU A 346 -27.63 -16.26 -8.57
C GLU A 346 -26.12 -16.24 -8.88
N VAL A 347 -25.44 -17.33 -8.54
CA VAL A 347 -24.03 -17.52 -8.83
C VAL A 347 -23.90 -18.04 -10.24
N LEU A 348 -23.46 -17.23 -11.20
CA LEU A 348 -23.18 -17.70 -12.56
C LEU A 348 -21.72 -18.09 -12.76
N ASN A 349 -20.83 -17.61 -11.90
CA ASN A 349 -19.41 -17.93 -11.95
C ASN A 349 -18.81 -17.94 -10.53
N THR A 350 -18.20 -19.05 -10.13
CA THR A 350 -17.59 -19.22 -8.80
C THR A 350 -16.19 -18.57 -8.70
N ASP A 351 -15.65 -18.05 -9.81
CA ASP A 351 -14.44 -17.20 -9.87
C ASP A 351 -14.76 -15.71 -9.63
N ALA A 352 -16.02 -15.41 -9.33
CA ALA A 352 -16.49 -14.10 -8.89
C ALA A 352 -16.91 -14.19 -7.40
N GLU A 353 -16.08 -14.84 -6.60
CA GLU A 353 -16.24 -15.13 -5.18
C GLU A 353 -15.99 -13.92 -4.28
N GLY A 354 -15.01 -13.08 -4.62
CA GLY A 354 -14.60 -11.97 -3.76
C GLY A 354 -15.74 -11.03 -3.41
N ARG A 355 -16.64 -10.77 -4.36
CA ARG A 355 -17.83 -9.94 -4.13
C ARG A 355 -18.91 -10.64 -3.28
N LEU A 356 -18.98 -11.97 -3.33
CA LEU A 356 -19.91 -12.78 -2.52
C LEU A 356 -19.48 -12.82 -1.05
N VAL A 357 -18.17 -12.80 -0.79
CA VAL A 357 -17.59 -12.64 0.54
C VAL A 357 -17.81 -11.20 1.03
N LEU A 358 -17.51 -10.21 0.18
CA LEU A 358 -17.61 -8.79 0.56
C LEU A 358 -19.04 -8.33 0.82
N CYS A 359 -20.06 -8.81 0.10
CA CYS A 359 -21.44 -8.34 0.30
C CYS A 359 -21.96 -8.60 1.72
N ASP A 360 -21.64 -9.76 2.28
CA ASP A 360 -22.02 -10.09 3.66
C ASP A 360 -21.17 -9.30 4.66
N ALA A 361 -19.88 -9.10 4.40
CA ALA A 361 -19.03 -8.25 5.24
C ALA A 361 -19.50 -6.77 5.24
N LEU A 362 -19.89 -6.24 4.08
CA LEU A 362 -20.45 -4.90 3.91
C LEU A 362 -21.79 -4.74 4.63
N THR A 363 -22.62 -5.80 4.63
CA THR A 363 -23.85 -5.81 5.44
C THR A 363 -23.53 -5.89 6.93
N TYR A 364 -22.56 -6.72 7.32
CA TYR A 364 -22.17 -6.91 8.71
C TYR A 364 -21.76 -5.59 9.38
N VAL A 365 -20.98 -4.76 8.69
CA VAL A 365 -20.43 -3.51 9.25
C VAL A 365 -21.46 -2.40 9.44
N GLU A 366 -22.68 -2.55 8.93
CA GLU A 366 -23.78 -1.62 9.21
C GLU A 366 -24.02 -1.45 10.73
N ARG A 367 -23.76 -2.50 11.52
CA ARG A 367 -23.90 -2.50 12.98
C ARG A 367 -23.04 -1.46 13.72
N PHE A 368 -21.99 -0.97 13.06
CA PHE A 368 -21.08 0.02 13.63
C PHE A 368 -21.50 1.47 13.31
N GLU A 369 -22.63 1.65 12.61
CA GLU A 369 -23.14 2.94 12.15
C GLU A 369 -22.06 3.83 11.52
N PRO A 370 -21.30 3.31 10.54
CA PRO A 370 -20.09 3.96 10.07
C PRO A 370 -20.37 5.29 9.38
N GLU A 371 -19.45 6.23 9.53
CA GLU A 371 -19.46 7.47 8.76
C GLU A 371 -19.14 7.19 7.28
N THR A 372 -18.18 6.28 7.06
CA THR A 372 -17.66 5.93 5.74
C THR A 372 -17.15 4.50 5.77
N VAL A 373 -17.41 3.75 4.70
CA VAL A 373 -16.89 2.40 4.47
C VAL A 373 -16.07 2.40 3.18
N ILE A 374 -14.86 1.86 3.24
CA ILE A 374 -14.00 1.68 2.05
C ILE A 374 -13.64 0.21 1.97
N ASP A 375 -14.09 -0.48 0.93
CA ASP A 375 -13.61 -1.83 0.66
C ASP A 375 -12.45 -1.86 -0.34
N ILE A 376 -11.54 -2.81 -0.14
CA ILE A 376 -10.29 -2.96 -0.88
C ILE A 376 -10.18 -4.41 -1.31
N ALA A 377 -10.09 -4.64 -2.62
CA ALA A 377 -10.12 -5.99 -3.16
C ALA A 377 -9.34 -6.14 -4.46
N THR A 378 -8.61 -7.25 -4.59
CA THR A 378 -8.15 -7.79 -5.87
C THR A 378 -9.36 -8.40 -6.59
N LEU A 379 -10.23 -7.56 -7.15
CA LEU A 379 -11.58 -8.00 -7.49
C LEU A 379 -11.74 -8.45 -8.94
N THR A 380 -11.15 -7.74 -9.89
CA THR A 380 -11.40 -8.04 -11.31
C THR A 380 -10.16 -7.97 -12.20
N GLY A 381 -9.99 -8.99 -13.04
CA GLY A 381 -9.08 -8.90 -14.19
C GLY A 381 -9.47 -7.79 -15.16
N ALA A 382 -10.75 -7.40 -15.20
CA ALA A 382 -11.23 -6.28 -16.02
C ALA A 382 -10.62 -4.93 -15.60
N CYS A 383 -10.38 -4.70 -14.30
CA CYS A 383 -9.68 -3.50 -13.83
C CYS A 383 -8.23 -3.47 -14.30
N VAL A 384 -7.55 -4.63 -14.34
CA VAL A 384 -6.19 -4.76 -14.88
C VAL A 384 -6.17 -4.40 -16.37
N VAL A 385 -7.15 -4.87 -17.15
CA VAL A 385 -7.26 -4.51 -18.57
C VAL A 385 -7.50 -3.01 -18.76
N ALA A 386 -8.30 -2.38 -17.89
CA ALA A 386 -8.67 -0.96 -18.02
C ALA A 386 -7.56 0.00 -17.58
N LEU A 387 -6.89 -0.28 -16.45
CA LEU A 387 -5.98 0.67 -15.77
C LEU A 387 -4.54 0.17 -15.64
N GLY A 388 -4.27 -1.07 -16.05
CA GLY A 388 -2.97 -1.72 -15.94
C GLY A 388 -2.49 -1.82 -14.49
N SER A 389 -1.17 -1.78 -14.31
CA SER A 389 -0.53 -1.80 -12.99
C SER A 389 -0.21 -0.41 -12.43
N VAL A 390 -0.81 0.62 -13.00
CA VAL A 390 -0.52 2.02 -12.65
C VAL A 390 -1.50 2.53 -11.61
N ASN A 391 -2.80 2.49 -11.93
CA ASN A 391 -3.87 3.02 -11.08
C ASN A 391 -4.74 1.89 -10.51
N SER A 392 -5.06 1.96 -9.23
CA SER A 392 -6.17 1.19 -8.67
C SER A 392 -7.50 1.76 -9.19
N GLY A 393 -8.49 0.91 -9.44
CA GLY A 393 -9.83 1.35 -9.82
C GLY A 393 -10.58 1.89 -8.61
N LEU A 394 -11.03 3.15 -8.67
CA LEU A 394 -11.84 3.77 -7.62
C LEU A 394 -13.30 3.87 -8.05
N PHE A 395 -14.20 3.41 -7.21
CA PHE A 395 -15.65 3.45 -7.45
C PHE A 395 -16.35 4.04 -6.23
N SER A 396 -17.30 4.93 -6.44
CA SER A 396 -18.19 5.41 -5.37
C SER A 396 -19.38 6.16 -5.97
N PRO A 397 -20.60 6.00 -5.42
CA PRO A 397 -21.73 6.87 -5.72
C PRO A 397 -21.59 8.24 -5.01
N VAL A 398 -20.73 8.37 -4.00
CA VAL A 398 -20.54 9.58 -3.20
C VAL A 398 -19.37 10.40 -3.76
N ASN A 399 -19.68 11.49 -4.47
CA ASN A 399 -18.67 12.31 -5.14
C ASN A 399 -17.61 12.90 -4.20
N THR A 400 -18.01 13.34 -3.00
CA THR A 400 -17.09 13.92 -2.01
C THR A 400 -16.06 12.88 -1.55
N LEU A 401 -16.50 11.69 -1.16
CA LEU A 401 -15.63 10.59 -0.76
C LEU A 401 -14.68 10.16 -1.89
N ALA A 402 -15.19 10.06 -3.12
CA ALA A 402 -14.35 9.73 -4.27
C ALA A 402 -13.23 10.78 -4.48
N ASN A 403 -13.56 12.07 -4.33
CA ASN A 403 -12.59 13.15 -4.46
C ASN A 403 -11.56 13.15 -3.32
N GLU A 404 -11.97 12.84 -2.09
CA GLU A 404 -11.06 12.71 -0.95
C GLU A 404 -10.04 11.58 -1.16
N LEU A 405 -10.50 10.42 -1.66
CA LEU A 405 -9.63 9.28 -1.98
C LEU A 405 -8.70 9.58 -3.17
N GLN A 406 -9.20 10.26 -4.20
CA GLN A 406 -8.39 10.69 -5.34
C GLN A 406 -7.29 11.68 -4.89
N ASN A 407 -7.63 12.66 -4.04
CA ASN A 407 -6.66 13.59 -3.47
C ASN A 407 -5.62 12.86 -2.59
N ALA A 408 -6.05 11.91 -1.78
CA ALA A 408 -5.15 11.08 -0.98
C ALA A 408 -4.19 10.24 -1.87
N ALA A 409 -4.68 9.71 -2.99
CA ALA A 409 -3.89 8.99 -3.98
C ALA A 409 -2.82 9.89 -4.62
N ASP A 410 -3.15 11.13 -4.95
CA ASP A 410 -2.22 12.09 -5.56
C ASP A 410 -1.14 12.59 -4.57
N LEU A 411 -1.52 12.83 -3.31
CA LEU A 411 -0.61 13.23 -2.24
C LEU A 411 0.36 12.11 -1.86
N SER A 412 -0.14 10.88 -1.75
CA SER A 412 0.67 9.70 -1.42
C SER A 412 1.44 9.12 -2.61
N THR A 413 1.10 9.53 -3.84
CA THR A 413 1.54 8.92 -5.11
C THR A 413 1.19 7.45 -5.30
N ASP A 414 0.31 6.93 -4.44
CA ASP A 414 -0.33 5.64 -4.58
C ASP A 414 -1.62 5.81 -5.38
N LYS A 415 -1.47 5.82 -6.71
CA LYS A 415 -2.49 6.33 -7.62
C LYS A 415 -3.73 5.46 -7.68
N ALA A 416 -4.89 6.12 -7.68
CA ALA A 416 -6.18 5.54 -8.03
C ALA A 416 -6.80 6.36 -9.16
N TRP A 417 -7.79 5.80 -9.86
CA TRP A 417 -8.55 6.52 -10.88
C TRP A 417 -10.01 6.15 -10.80
N ARG A 418 -10.88 7.16 -10.74
CA ARG A 418 -12.32 6.95 -10.63
C ARG A 418 -12.92 6.40 -11.93
N LEU A 419 -13.72 5.34 -11.80
CA LEU A 419 -14.53 4.75 -12.86
C LEU A 419 -16.03 5.00 -12.59
N PRO A 420 -16.87 5.03 -13.65
CA PRO A 420 -18.30 5.35 -13.52
C PRO A 420 -19.09 4.24 -12.81
N MET A 421 -20.27 4.58 -12.30
CA MET A 421 -21.25 3.67 -11.68
C MET A 421 -22.69 4.04 -12.04
N ASN A 422 -22.95 4.30 -13.33
CA ASN A 422 -24.29 4.66 -13.80
C ASN A 422 -25.27 3.49 -13.64
N ASP A 423 -26.56 3.78 -13.53
CA ASP A 423 -27.59 2.77 -13.23
C ASP A 423 -27.73 1.71 -14.32
N GLU A 424 -27.40 2.02 -15.58
CA GLU A 424 -27.43 1.09 -16.70
C GLU A 424 -26.51 -0.13 -16.51
N TYR A 425 -25.46 -0.01 -15.68
CA TYR A 425 -24.61 -1.15 -15.34
C TYR A 425 -25.30 -2.14 -14.38
N ASN A 426 -26.28 -1.70 -13.58
CA ASN A 426 -27.07 -2.59 -12.72
C ASN A 426 -28.00 -3.49 -13.54
N GLU A 427 -28.46 -3.03 -14.71
CA GLU A 427 -29.29 -3.84 -15.62
C GLU A 427 -28.57 -5.12 -16.08
N LEU A 428 -27.24 -5.07 -16.17
CA LEU A 428 -26.41 -6.22 -16.53
C LEU A 428 -26.37 -7.29 -15.43
N LEU A 429 -26.76 -6.95 -14.19
CA LEU A 429 -26.78 -7.85 -13.04
C LEU A 429 -28.15 -8.48 -12.80
N LYS A 430 -29.16 -8.25 -13.66
CA LYS A 430 -30.48 -8.86 -13.50
C LYS A 430 -30.41 -10.38 -13.67
N SER A 431 -31.02 -11.09 -12.73
CA SER A 431 -31.30 -12.52 -12.84
C SER A 431 -32.79 -12.74 -13.08
N ASN A 432 -33.14 -13.83 -13.78
CA ASN A 432 -34.52 -14.27 -13.92
C ASN A 432 -35.02 -15.05 -12.69
N PHE A 433 -34.12 -15.45 -11.79
CA PHE A 433 -34.39 -16.40 -10.70
C PHE A 433 -34.07 -15.83 -9.32
N ALA A 434 -33.23 -14.81 -9.23
CA ALA A 434 -32.79 -14.16 -8.00
C ALA A 434 -32.87 -12.63 -8.15
N ASP A 435 -32.66 -11.90 -7.06
CA ASP A 435 -32.63 -10.43 -7.08
C ASP A 435 -31.47 -9.90 -7.93
N LEU A 436 -30.32 -10.60 -7.91
CA LEU A 436 -29.10 -10.24 -8.63
C LEU A 436 -28.39 -11.50 -9.17
N ALA A 437 -27.69 -11.37 -10.29
CA ALA A 437 -26.63 -12.28 -10.69
C ALA A 437 -25.28 -11.76 -10.16
N ASN A 438 -24.35 -12.66 -9.81
CA ASN A 438 -23.04 -12.24 -9.30
C ASN A 438 -22.11 -11.67 -10.39
N VAL A 439 -22.43 -11.82 -11.67
CA VAL A 439 -21.64 -11.27 -12.80
C VAL A 439 -22.53 -10.56 -13.82
N GLY A 440 -22.01 -9.49 -14.42
CA GLY A 440 -22.70 -8.72 -15.46
C GLY A 440 -22.17 -8.96 -16.88
N GLY A 441 -21.52 -10.08 -17.12
CA GLY A 441 -20.81 -10.38 -18.37
C GLY A 441 -19.42 -9.74 -18.48
N ARG A 442 -18.82 -9.84 -19.67
CA ARG A 442 -17.42 -9.43 -19.93
C ARG A 442 -17.22 -7.91 -19.98
N TRP A 443 -18.14 -7.20 -20.62
CA TRP A 443 -17.99 -5.77 -20.90
C TRP A 443 -18.32 -4.95 -19.67
N GLY A 444 -17.42 -4.04 -19.28
CA GLY A 444 -17.60 -3.27 -18.04
C GLY A 444 -17.45 -4.10 -16.77
N GLY A 445 -16.77 -5.25 -16.81
CA GLY A 445 -16.68 -6.19 -15.68
C GLY A 445 -16.21 -5.59 -14.34
N ALA A 446 -15.33 -4.59 -14.36
CA ALA A 446 -14.91 -3.88 -13.16
C ALA A 446 -16.04 -3.00 -12.59
N VAL A 447 -16.78 -2.30 -13.47
CA VAL A 447 -17.91 -1.46 -13.09
C VAL A 447 -19.06 -2.32 -12.55
N THR A 448 -19.42 -3.42 -13.22
CA THR A 448 -20.51 -4.30 -12.76
C THR A 448 -20.17 -5.00 -11.45
N ALA A 449 -18.90 -5.29 -11.17
CA ALA A 449 -18.46 -5.75 -9.86
C ALA A 449 -18.69 -4.70 -8.76
N ALA A 450 -18.34 -3.45 -9.01
CA ALA A 450 -18.60 -2.35 -8.09
C ALA A 450 -20.10 -2.11 -7.90
N CYS A 451 -20.90 -2.16 -8.97
CA CYS A 451 -22.36 -2.05 -8.90
C CYS A 451 -22.98 -3.19 -8.08
N PHE A 452 -22.48 -4.42 -8.21
CA PHE A 452 -22.90 -5.54 -7.36
C PHE A 452 -22.66 -5.19 -5.88
N LEU A 453 -21.46 -4.73 -5.51
CA LEU A 453 -21.15 -4.35 -4.13
C LEU A 453 -22.03 -3.20 -3.62
N ALA A 454 -22.30 -2.19 -4.44
CA ALA A 454 -23.12 -1.02 -4.07
C ALA A 454 -24.56 -1.37 -3.64
N ASN A 455 -25.07 -2.55 -4.02
CA ASN A 455 -26.39 -3.01 -3.56
C ASN A 455 -26.42 -3.30 -2.05
N PHE A 456 -25.26 -3.49 -1.41
CA PHE A 456 -25.10 -3.85 0.01
C PHE A 456 -24.60 -2.69 0.88
N THR A 457 -24.55 -1.48 0.34
CA THR A 457 -23.90 -0.32 0.99
C THR A 457 -24.82 0.88 1.13
N LYS A 458 -26.14 0.68 1.05
CA LYS A 458 -27.13 1.77 0.96
C LYS A 458 -27.29 2.59 2.26
N LYS A 459 -26.76 2.11 3.39
CA LYS A 459 -26.94 2.73 4.72
C LYS A 459 -25.78 3.63 5.17
N TYR A 460 -24.74 3.78 4.37
CA TYR A 460 -23.55 4.57 4.71
C TYR A 460 -22.85 5.12 3.45
N ASN A 461 -21.93 6.07 3.62
CA ASN A 461 -21.07 6.50 2.53
C ASN A 461 -20.08 5.38 2.20
N TRP A 462 -19.91 5.07 0.92
CA TRP A 462 -19.13 3.92 0.50
C TRP A 462 -18.23 4.20 -0.71
N ALA A 463 -17.03 3.61 -0.71
CA ALA A 463 -16.17 3.53 -1.87
C ALA A 463 -15.52 2.14 -1.98
N HIS A 464 -15.21 1.75 -3.21
CA HIS A 464 -14.50 0.52 -3.54
C HIS A 464 -13.19 0.83 -4.26
N LEU A 465 -12.13 0.15 -3.83
CA LEU A 465 -10.82 0.14 -4.48
C LEU A 465 -10.56 -1.26 -5.08
N ASP A 466 -10.66 -1.36 -6.40
CA ASP A 466 -10.18 -2.54 -7.15
C ASP A 466 -8.66 -2.43 -7.35
N ILE A 467 -7.93 -3.28 -6.65
CA ILE A 467 -6.46 -3.26 -6.58
C ILE A 467 -5.83 -4.43 -7.34
N ALA A 468 -6.61 -5.16 -8.15
CA ALA A 468 -6.14 -6.33 -8.91
C ALA A 468 -4.90 -6.04 -9.77
N GLY A 469 -4.77 -4.81 -10.30
CA GLY A 469 -3.61 -4.43 -11.11
C GLY A 469 -2.40 -3.95 -10.32
N THR A 470 -2.60 -3.49 -9.08
CA THR A 470 -1.62 -2.70 -8.33
C THR A 470 -1.08 -3.40 -7.09
N ALA A 471 -1.75 -4.45 -6.61
CA ALA A 471 -1.43 -5.15 -5.37
C ALA A 471 -0.16 -6.01 -5.43
N TRP A 472 0.24 -6.51 -6.61
CA TRP A 472 1.49 -7.25 -6.80
C TRP A 472 2.14 -6.96 -8.15
N GLN A 473 3.41 -7.34 -8.27
CA GLN A 473 4.18 -7.34 -9.50
C GLN A 473 4.41 -8.78 -9.99
N GLN A 474 4.62 -8.91 -11.30
CA GLN A 474 4.96 -10.16 -11.97
C GLN A 474 6.43 -10.14 -12.46
N GLY A 475 6.89 -11.26 -13.02
CA GLY A 475 8.22 -11.37 -13.64
C GLY A 475 9.36 -11.36 -12.61
N ALA A 476 10.48 -10.71 -12.95
CA ALA A 476 11.69 -10.73 -12.13
C ALA A 476 11.52 -10.10 -10.73
N ASN A 477 10.58 -9.17 -10.59
CA ASN A 477 10.26 -8.51 -9.32
C ASN A 477 8.96 -9.06 -8.70
N LYS A 478 8.63 -10.33 -8.96
CA LYS A 478 7.40 -10.95 -8.47
C LYS A 478 7.28 -10.81 -6.95
N GLY A 479 6.17 -10.21 -6.51
CA GLY A 479 5.95 -9.90 -5.10
C GLY A 479 4.84 -8.88 -4.90
N ALA A 480 4.23 -8.89 -3.71
CA ALA A 480 3.27 -7.88 -3.31
C ALA A 480 3.90 -6.47 -3.28
N THR A 481 3.12 -5.44 -3.61
CA THR A 481 3.55 -4.04 -3.59
C THR A 481 3.28 -3.36 -2.25
N GLY A 482 2.29 -3.85 -1.49
CA GLY A 482 1.78 -3.20 -0.28
C GLY A 482 0.76 -2.09 -0.56
N ARG A 483 0.40 -1.87 -1.83
CA ARG A 483 -0.64 -0.90 -2.20
C ARG A 483 -2.04 -1.49 -1.86
N PRO A 484 -3.02 -0.67 -1.45
CA PRO A 484 -2.99 0.79 -1.35
C PRO A 484 -2.76 1.38 0.07
N VAL A 485 -1.82 0.84 0.88
CA VAL A 485 -1.60 1.32 2.26
C VAL A 485 -1.30 2.83 2.32
N SER A 486 -0.41 3.35 1.46
CA SER A 486 -0.06 4.78 1.47
C SER A 486 -1.26 5.68 1.14
N LEU A 487 -2.13 5.27 0.21
CA LEU A 487 -3.37 5.99 -0.10
C LEU A 487 -4.30 6.02 1.12
N LEU A 488 -4.59 4.86 1.72
CA LEU A 488 -5.53 4.77 2.83
C LEU A 488 -5.05 5.55 4.05
N VAL A 489 -3.76 5.42 4.41
CA VAL A 489 -3.21 6.17 5.54
C VAL A 489 -3.18 7.67 5.24
N GLN A 490 -2.90 8.09 4.00
CA GLN A 490 -3.02 9.50 3.62
C GLN A 490 -4.46 10.02 3.74
N PHE A 491 -5.45 9.23 3.33
CA PHE A 491 -6.86 9.57 3.51
C PHE A 491 -7.20 9.77 4.99
N LEU A 492 -6.74 8.87 5.86
CA LEU A 492 -6.94 8.96 7.31
C LEU A 492 -6.20 10.15 7.94
N LEU A 493 -4.97 10.44 7.50
CA LEU A 493 -4.24 11.65 7.91
C LEU A 493 -5.00 12.93 7.56
N ASN A 494 -5.60 12.97 6.36
CA ASN A 494 -6.45 14.10 5.95
C ASN A 494 -7.69 14.22 6.83
N ARG A 495 -8.37 13.11 7.15
CA ARG A 495 -9.55 13.08 8.02
C ARG A 495 -9.26 13.41 9.47
N ALA A 496 -8.03 13.17 9.94
CA ALA A 496 -7.58 13.54 11.27
C ALA A 496 -7.23 15.04 11.40
N ASP A 497 -7.45 15.85 10.35
CA ASP A 497 -7.13 17.29 10.30
C ASP A 497 -5.68 17.60 10.69
N ILE A 498 -4.76 16.66 10.45
CA ILE A 498 -3.35 16.90 10.70
C ILE A 498 -2.84 17.78 9.55
N LYS A 499 -2.91 19.11 9.75
CA LYS A 499 -2.48 20.10 8.77
C LYS A 499 -0.95 20.19 8.71
N PHE A 500 -0.41 20.24 7.49
CA PHE A 500 1.02 20.32 7.21
C PHE A 500 1.37 21.53 6.32
N GLU A 501 0.75 22.67 6.60
CA GLU A 501 1.06 23.96 5.95
C GLU A 501 2.15 24.73 6.71
#